data_AF-A0A352CR24-F1
#
_entry.id   AF-A0A352CR24-F1
#
_cell.length_a   1.000
_cell.length_b   1.000
_cell.length_c   1.000
_cell.angle_alpha   90.00
_cell.angle_beta   90.00
_cell.angle_gamma   90.00
#
_symmetry.space_group_name_H-M   'P 1'
#
loop_
_entity.id
_entity.type
_entity.pdbx_description
1 polymer ?
#
loop_
_entity_poly.entity_id
_entity_poly.type
_entity_poly.pdbx_seq_one_letter_code
_entity_poly.pdbx_strand_id
1 'polypeptide(L)' 'MSDKREDYISWDEYFMAVAKLAGMRSKDPNSQVGCCIVSADNKILSMGYNGFPRGCSDDSFPWARENP' A
#
# COMPACT_ATOMS: atom_id res chain seq x y z
N MET A 1 -19.56 -5.07 33.03
CA MET A 1 -19.01 -5.78 31.85
C MET A 1 -18.77 -4.73 30.79
N SER A 2 -17.63 -4.74 30.11
CA SER A 2 -17.43 -3.86 28.97
C SER A 2 -18.02 -4.56 27.75
N ASP A 3 -18.99 -3.92 27.11
CA ASP A 3 -19.55 -4.42 25.85
C ASP A 3 -18.58 -4.14 24.70
N LYS A 4 -18.80 -4.81 23.57
CA LYS A 4 -18.00 -4.64 22.35
C LYS A 4 -18.22 -3.23 21.79
N ARG A 5 -17.17 -2.60 21.26
CA ARG A 5 -17.28 -1.37 20.47
C ARG A 5 -18.10 -1.64 19.20
N GLU A 6 -18.86 -0.64 18.74
CA GLU A 6 -19.63 -0.70 17.49
C GLU A 6 -19.00 0.14 16.36
N ASP A 7 -18.06 1.02 16.69
CA ASP A 7 -17.35 1.94 15.77
C ASP A 7 -15.97 1.39 15.34
N TYR A 8 -15.78 0.07 15.34
CA TYR A 8 -14.57 -0.53 14.78
C TYR A 8 -14.72 -0.70 13.27
N ILE A 9 -13.61 -0.57 12.55
CA ILE A 9 -13.59 -0.69 11.09
C ILE A 9 -13.84 -2.13 10.65
N SER A 10 -14.47 -2.27 9.49
CA SER A 10 -14.62 -3.54 8.78
C SER A 10 -13.29 -4.07 8.27
N TRP A 11 -13.27 -5.35 7.87
CA TRP A 11 -12.10 -5.96 7.23
C TRP A 11 -11.72 -5.25 5.92
N ASP A 12 -12.69 -4.86 5.11
CA ASP A 12 -12.43 -4.17 3.84
C ASP A 12 -11.79 -2.79 4.08
N GLU A 13 -12.30 -2.02 5.05
CA GLU A 13 -11.71 -0.75 5.45
C GLU A 13 -10.29 -0.93 5.98
N TYR A 14 -10.06 -1.97 6.81
CA TYR A 14 -8.74 -2.30 7.30
C TYR A 14 -7.76 -2.64 6.17
N PHE A 15 -8.13 -3.53 5.24
CA PHE A 15 -7.25 -3.92 4.15
C PHE A 15 -7.03 -2.80 3.13
N MET A 16 -8.04 -1.98 2.89
CA MET A 16 -7.89 -0.79 2.05
C MET A 16 -6.96 0.25 2.71
N ALA A 17 -7.07 0.45 4.02
CA ALA A 17 -6.15 1.31 4.77
C ALA A 17 -4.71 0.77 4.72
N VAL A 18 -4.51 -0.54 4.83
CA VAL A 18 -3.20 -1.19 4.66
C VAL A 18 -2.64 -0.97 3.26
N ALA A 19 -3.44 -1.18 2.21
CA ALA A 19 -3.01 -0.91 0.83
C ALA A 19 -2.64 0.57 0.63
N LYS A 20 -3.43 1.50 1.17
CA LYS A 20 -3.14 2.94 1.12
C LYS A 20 -1.83 3.27 1.81
N LEU A 21 -1.61 2.71 3.01
CA LEU A 21 -0.39 2.92 3.79
C LEU A 21 0.84 2.33 3.10
N ALA A 22 0.70 1.15 2.48
CA ALA A 22 1.76 0.56 1.66
C ALA A 22 2.13 1.49 0.50
N GLY A 23 1.16 2.13 -0.16
CA GLY A 23 1.41 3.12 -1.20
C GLY A 23 2.26 4.30 -0.74
N MET A 24 2.17 4.70 0.54
CA MET A 24 2.99 5.78 1.11
C MET A 24 4.50 5.44 1.19
N ARG A 25 4.89 4.20 0.92
CA ARG A 25 6.30 3.80 0.76
C ARG A 25 6.86 4.11 -0.63
N SER A 26 6.01 4.37 -1.63
CA SER A 26 6.43 4.72 -2.99
C SER A 26 7.23 6.02 -2.99
N LYS A 27 8.29 6.03 -3.78
CA LYS A 27 9.14 7.22 -4.01
C LYS A 27 8.80 7.95 -5.31
N ASP A 28 7.84 7.45 -6.09
CA ASP A 28 7.36 8.13 -7.29
C ASP A 28 6.68 9.45 -6.86
N PRO A 29 7.16 10.62 -7.33
CA PRO A 29 6.59 11.91 -6.99
C PRO A 29 5.21 12.15 -7.64
N ASN A 30 4.84 11.36 -8.65
CA ASN A 30 3.63 11.56 -9.44
C ASN A 30 2.47 10.68 -8.95
N SER A 31 2.75 9.45 -8.51
CA SER A 31 1.72 8.50 -8.10
C SER A 31 2.17 7.58 -6.97
N GLN A 32 1.29 7.35 -6.00
CA GLN A 32 1.55 6.46 -4.86
C GLN A 32 0.45 5.40 -4.79
N VAL A 33 0.75 4.24 -5.34
CA VAL A 33 -0.17 3.10 -5.42
C VAL A 33 0.36 2.00 -4.50
N GLY A 34 -0.53 1.47 -3.66
CA GLY A 34 -0.23 0.31 -2.85
C GLY A 34 -1.23 -0.82 -3.08
N CYS A 35 -0.84 -2.01 -2.66
CA CYS A 35 -1.59 -3.24 -2.83
C CYS A 35 -1.51 -4.05 -1.54
N CYS A 36 -2.61 -4.73 -1.21
CA CYS A 36 -2.71 -5.71 -0.14
C CYS A 36 -3.36 -6.97 -0.71
N ILE A 37 -2.67 -8.10 -0.67
CA ILE A 37 -3.20 -9.40 -1.09
C ILE A 37 -3.65 -10.14 0.16
N VAL A 38 -4.93 -10.50 0.19
CA VAL A 38 -5.59 -11.08 1.36
C VAL A 38 -6.15 -12.45 1.00
N SER A 39 -6.03 -13.41 1.92
CA SER A 39 -6.64 -14.73 1.79
C SER A 39 -8.14 -14.73 2.11
N ALA A 40 -8.83 -15.83 1.79
CA ALA A 40 -10.24 -16.01 2.13
C ALA A 40 -10.52 -16.04 3.65
N ASP A 41 -9.51 -16.29 4.48
CA ASP A 41 -9.59 -16.26 5.95
C ASP A 41 -9.10 -14.92 6.55
N ASN A 42 -9.12 -13.83 5.77
CA ASN A 42 -8.77 -12.46 6.19
C ASN A 42 -7.35 -12.33 6.76
N LYS A 43 -6.38 -13.04 6.16
CA LYS A 43 -4.95 -12.87 6.48
C LYS A 43 -4.25 -12.16 5.34
N ILE A 44 -3.42 -11.18 5.70
CA ILE A 44 -2.54 -10.52 4.73
C ILE A 44 -1.47 -11.53 4.30
N LEU A 45 -1.47 -11.87 3.01
CA LEU A 45 -0.49 -12.76 2.40
C LEU A 45 0.72 -11.98 1.88
N SER A 46 0.49 -10.78 1.35
CA SER A 46 1.54 -9.90 0.84
C SER A 46 1.06 -8.46 0.74
N MET A 47 2.01 -7.53 0.68
CA MET A 47 1.79 -6.10 0.44
C MET A 47 2.82 -5.61 -0.59
N GLY A 48 2.46 -4.56 -1.32
CA GLY A 48 3.36 -3.96 -2.32
C GLY A 48 3.02 -2.51 -2.61
N TYR A 49 3.91 -1.85 -3.33
CA TYR A 49 3.75 -0.48 -3.82
C TYR A 49 4.54 -0.28 -5.12
N ASN A 50 4.22 0.76 -5.89
CA ASN A 50 4.95 1.08 -7.12
C ASN A 50 6.36 1.62 -6.81
N GLY A 51 7.36 1.15 -7.56
CA GLY A 51 8.75 1.58 -7.42
C GLY A 51 9.67 0.86 -8.40
N PHE A 52 10.96 1.20 -8.37
CA PHE A 52 11.93 0.53 -9.22
C PHE A 52 12.16 -0.94 -8.82
N PRO A 53 12.62 -1.78 -9.76
CA PRO A 53 13.05 -3.13 -9.45
C PRO A 53 14.09 -3.16 -8.32
N ARG A 54 14.11 -4.25 -7.57
CA ARG A 54 15.05 -4.43 -6.46
C ARG A 54 16.50 -4.31 -6.95
N GLY A 55 17.27 -3.45 -6.29
CA GLY A 55 18.69 -3.20 -6.62
C GLY A 55 18.93 -1.99 -7.52
N CYS A 56 17.88 -1.40 -8.08
CA CYS A 56 17.97 -0.09 -8.74
C CYS A 56 17.94 1.02 -7.68
N SER A 57 18.92 1.94 -7.73
CA SER A 57 18.95 3.10 -6.84
C SER A 57 17.96 4.16 -7.29
N ASP A 58 17.11 4.60 -6.36
CA ASP A 58 16.14 5.67 -6.59
C ASP A 58 16.79 7.04 -6.80
N ASP A 59 18.09 7.18 -6.55
CA ASP A 59 18.89 8.38 -6.81
C ASP A 59 19.59 8.34 -8.18
N SER A 60 19.69 7.14 -8.78
CA SER A 60 20.39 6.93 -10.06
C SER A 60 19.44 6.87 -11.26
N PHE A 61 18.18 6.48 -11.04
CA PHE A 61 17.19 6.38 -12.10
C PHE A 61 16.18 7.54 -12.03
N PRO A 62 15.81 8.14 -13.17
CA PRO A 62 14.94 9.31 -13.19
C PRO A 62 13.48 8.95 -12.88
N TRP A 63 12.83 9.77 -12.06
CA TRP A 63 11.39 9.68 -11.76
C TRP A 63 10.52 10.54 -12.69
N ALA A 64 11.14 11.37 -13.52
CA ALA A 64 10.44 12.28 -14.41
C ALA A 64 9.72 11.51 -15.53
N ARG A 65 8.50 11.92 -15.85
CA ARG A 65 7.80 11.45 -17.05
C ARG A 65 8.35 12.21 -18.25
N GLU A 66 8.65 11.50 -19.33
CA GLU A 66 9.18 12.14 -20.54
C GLU A 66 8.15 13.06 -21.23
N ASN A 67 6.84 12.90 -20.96
CA ASN A 67 5.79 13.78 -21.48
C ASN A 67 4.60 13.88 -20.50
N PRO A 68 4.14 15.09 -20.11
CA PRO A 68 2.95 15.29 -19.28
C PRO A 68 1.63 15.03 -20.01
#